data_AF-A0A940ZIN2-F1
#
_entry.id   AF-A0A940ZIN2-F1
#
_cell.length_a   1.000
_cell.length_b   1.000
_cell.length_c   1.000
_cell.angle_alpha   90.00
_cell.angle_beta   90.00
_cell.angle_gamma   90.00
#
_symmetry.space_group_name_H-M   'P 1'
#
loop_
_entity.id
_entity.type
_entity.pdbx_description
1 polymer ?
#
loop_
_entity_poly.entity_id
_entity_poly.type
_entity_poly.pdbx_seq_one_letter_code
_entity_poly.pdbx_strand_id
1 'polypeptide(L)'
;MLRKNCYCAVLLALTLFLVVPARSQDKNTAPRLHPSQAQARELRALGALVGRGEAWGTVEKGWKSFLEKANDVDVDTAVNYVTQEASLEAVKNAEIAKKKLDQLNVLKGAVIEELSMARVVLADAQQRKKRTMINRKEFEVTQSEPFRIIVRSREVLSFEAEVAQYVRELEAHLRSIDSDVRRANAALGAMTQRRDDVMKGLPETTEKLLETGRRVREGASR
;
A
#
# COMPACT_ATOMS: atom_id res chain seq x y z
N MET A 1 30.81 20.05 -22.95
CA MET A 1 29.39 20.32 -22.68
C MET A 1 28.88 19.30 -21.68
N LEU A 2 28.15 19.80 -20.69
CA LEU A 2 27.83 19.22 -19.37
C LEU A 2 27.18 17.83 -19.36
N ARG A 3 27.80 16.88 -18.64
CA ARG A 3 27.11 15.81 -17.90
C ARG A 3 27.90 15.46 -16.65
N LYS A 4 27.47 15.96 -15.50
CA LYS A 4 27.75 15.52 -14.12
C LYS A 4 27.18 16.62 -13.23
N ASN A 5 26.04 16.35 -12.58
CA ASN A 5 25.51 17.01 -11.37
C ASN A 5 24.00 16.78 -11.27
N CYS A 6 23.57 15.57 -10.88
CA CYS A 6 22.19 15.30 -10.45
C CYS A 6 22.12 14.37 -9.23
N TYR A 7 23.19 14.27 -8.44
CA TYR A 7 23.20 13.46 -7.20
C TYR A 7 23.27 14.30 -5.91
N CYS A 8 23.34 15.64 -5.99
CA CYS A 8 23.38 16.50 -4.80
C CYS A 8 22.02 17.01 -4.33
N ALA A 9 20.94 16.87 -5.13
CA ALA A 9 19.63 17.41 -4.77
C ALA A 9 18.78 16.48 -3.89
N VAL A 10 19.09 15.17 -3.84
CA VAL A 10 18.31 14.19 -3.06
C VAL A 10 18.83 14.04 -1.63
N LEU A 11 20.11 14.35 -1.37
CA LEU A 11 20.68 14.30 -0.01
C LEU A 11 20.37 15.53 0.86
N LEU A 12 19.93 16.64 0.25
CA LEU A 12 19.63 17.89 0.97
C LEU A 12 18.18 18.00 1.46
N ALA A 13 17.28 17.11 1.00
CA ALA A 13 15.90 17.08 1.49
C ALA A 13 15.72 16.23 2.76
N LEU A 14 16.70 15.41 3.14
CA LEU A 14 16.63 14.56 4.34
C LEU A 14 17.20 15.22 5.61
N THR A 15 17.93 16.33 5.50
CA THR A 15 18.57 16.99 6.65
C THR A 15 17.75 18.13 7.26
N LEU A 16 16.63 18.52 6.66
CA LEU A 16 15.79 19.63 7.16
C LEU A 16 14.68 19.23 8.15
N PHE A 17 14.57 17.94 8.53
CA PHE A 17 13.59 17.47 9.53
C PHE A 17 14.17 17.19 10.92
N LEU A 18 15.45 17.51 11.17
CA LEU A 18 16.12 17.25 12.45
C LEU A 18 16.72 18.52 13.08
N VAL A 19 15.93 19.59 13.17
CA VAL A 19 16.23 20.69 14.11
C VAL A 19 15.07 20.79 15.09
N VAL A 20 15.03 19.84 16.03
CA VAL A 20 14.32 20.02 17.29
C VAL A 20 15.24 20.88 18.17
N PRO A 21 14.80 22.05 18.70
CA PRO A 21 15.61 22.77 19.65
C PRO A 21 15.77 21.90 20.90
N ALA A 22 17.02 21.58 21.25
CA ALA A 22 17.37 20.88 22.47
C ALA A 22 16.89 21.72 23.68
N ARG A 23 15.73 21.35 24.24
CA ARG A 23 15.29 21.83 25.55
C ARG A 23 16.21 21.23 26.61
N SER A 24 16.73 22.09 27.47
CA SER A 24 17.64 21.74 28.56
C SER A 24 17.09 20.57 29.40
N GLN A 25 17.93 19.54 29.58
CA GLN A 25 17.69 18.44 30.51
C GLN A 25 17.65 18.99 31.95
N ASP A 26 16.45 19.07 32.52
CA ASP A 26 16.28 19.14 33.97
C ASP A 26 16.68 17.79 34.57
N LYS A 27 17.61 17.82 35.54
CA LYS A 27 18.27 16.64 36.13
C LYS A 27 17.41 15.84 37.12
N ASN A 28 16.09 15.85 36.99
CA ASN A 28 15.18 15.15 37.92
C ASN A 28 14.03 14.42 37.19
N THR A 29 14.35 13.62 36.17
CA THR A 29 13.36 12.73 35.54
C THR A 29 13.67 11.29 35.91
N ALA A 30 12.71 10.61 36.55
CA ALA A 30 12.70 9.16 36.71
C ALA A 30 13.04 8.46 35.37
N PRO A 31 13.65 7.27 35.38
CA PRO A 31 14.03 6.59 34.14
C PRO A 31 12.81 6.45 33.23
N ARG A 32 12.88 7.05 32.04
CA ARG A 32 11.87 6.90 30.99
C ARG A 32 11.85 5.43 30.60
N LEU A 33 10.86 4.70 31.09
CA LEU A 33 10.72 3.28 30.79
C LEU A 33 10.22 3.15 29.35
N HIS A 34 11.00 2.45 28.53
CA HIS A 34 10.56 2.07 27.19
C HIS A 34 9.34 1.14 27.29
N PRO A 35 8.34 1.27 26.40
CA PRO A 35 7.19 0.37 26.40
C PRO A 35 7.64 -1.09 26.30
N SER A 36 7.02 -1.97 27.10
CA SER A 36 7.15 -3.41 26.91
C SER A 36 6.68 -3.83 25.51
N GLN A 37 7.06 -5.04 25.07
CA GLN A 37 6.67 -5.52 23.75
C GLN A 37 5.14 -5.58 23.56
N ALA A 38 4.38 -5.89 24.61
CA ALA A 38 2.92 -5.90 24.57
C ALA A 38 2.37 -4.48 24.42
N GLN A 39 2.83 -3.53 25.23
CA GLN A 39 2.44 -2.12 25.12
C GLN A 39 2.81 -1.53 23.75
N ALA A 40 3.99 -1.85 23.22
CA ALA A 40 4.40 -1.42 21.88
C ALA A 40 3.48 -1.98 20.77
N ARG A 41 2.98 -3.21 20.89
CA ARG A 41 1.99 -3.78 19.95
C ARG A 41 0.66 -3.03 20.01
N GLU A 42 0.19 -2.69 21.21
CA GLU A 42 -1.04 -1.90 21.39
C GLU A 42 -0.89 -0.49 20.81
N LEU A 43 0.24 0.18 21.06
CA LEU A 43 0.54 1.49 20.47
C LEU A 43 0.60 1.44 18.94
N ARG A 44 1.17 0.38 18.37
CA ARG A 44 1.12 0.17 16.91
C ARG A 44 -0.31 -0.06 16.41
N ALA A 45 -1.12 -0.84 17.12
CA ALA A 45 -2.52 -1.03 16.74
C ALA A 45 -3.30 0.30 16.75
N LEU A 46 -3.06 1.16 17.74
CA LEU A 46 -3.62 2.51 17.80
C LEU A 46 -3.12 3.40 16.66
N GLY A 47 -1.81 3.38 16.39
CA GLY A 47 -1.24 4.10 15.24
C GLY A 47 -1.84 3.62 13.92
N ALA A 48 -2.05 2.33 13.74
CA ALA A 48 -2.69 1.79 12.56
C ALA A 48 -4.16 2.23 12.42
N LEU A 49 -4.91 2.43 13.50
CA LEU A 49 -6.25 3.03 13.44
C LEU A 49 -6.17 4.47 12.91
N VAL A 50 -5.25 5.28 13.44
CA VAL A 50 -5.03 6.66 12.95
C VAL A 50 -4.60 6.66 11.48
N GLY A 51 -3.65 5.79 11.11
CA GLY A 51 -3.13 5.64 9.75
C GLY A 51 -4.19 5.21 8.73
N ARG A 52 -5.24 4.51 9.18
CA ARG A 52 -6.41 4.16 8.35
C ARG A 52 -7.45 5.28 8.24
N GLY A 53 -7.29 6.37 8.99
CA GLY A 53 -8.24 7.47 9.04
C GLY A 53 -9.50 7.14 9.83
N GLU A 54 -9.40 6.32 10.87
CA GLU A 54 -10.52 6.01 11.76
C GLU A 54 -11.04 7.25 12.49
N ALA A 55 -12.32 7.24 12.85
CA ALA A 55 -12.94 8.34 13.56
C ALA A 55 -12.28 8.58 14.93
N TRP A 56 -12.13 9.85 15.31
CA TRP A 56 -11.47 10.24 16.57
C TRP A 56 -12.07 9.54 17.79
N GLY A 57 -13.39 9.37 17.87
CA GLY A 57 -14.02 8.67 19.01
C GLY A 57 -13.54 7.23 19.21
N THR A 58 -13.21 6.51 18.13
CA THR A 58 -12.62 5.16 18.18
C THR A 58 -11.18 5.22 18.68
N VAL A 59 -10.39 6.15 18.14
CA VAL A 59 -8.99 6.36 18.53
C VAL A 59 -8.89 6.78 19.99
N GLU A 60 -9.70 7.76 20.42
CA GLU A 60 -9.73 8.30 21.78
C GLU A 60 -10.09 7.22 22.81
N LYS A 61 -11.09 6.39 22.51
CA LYS A 61 -11.48 5.28 23.39
C LYS A 61 -10.34 4.28 23.58
N GLY A 62 -9.67 3.90 22.49
CA GLY A 62 -8.52 3.00 22.54
C GLY A 62 -7.35 3.63 23.31
N TRP A 63 -7.08 4.91 23.06
CA TRP A 63 -6.01 5.66 23.70
C TRP A 63 -6.21 5.79 25.22
N LYS A 64 -7.42 6.15 25.68
CA LYS A 64 -7.74 6.20 27.11
C LYS A 64 -7.56 4.85 27.79
N SER A 65 -8.08 3.78 27.17
CA SER A 65 -7.94 2.42 27.72
C SER A 65 -6.47 1.98 27.82
N PHE A 66 -5.62 2.36 26.86
CA PHE A 66 -4.18 2.11 26.93
C PHE A 66 -3.55 2.84 28.12
N LEU A 67 -3.83 4.13 28.27
CA LEU A 67 -3.25 4.98 29.33
C LEU A 67 -3.63 4.54 30.74
N GLU A 68 -4.86 4.04 30.93
CA GLU A 68 -5.33 3.49 32.20
C GLU A 68 -4.55 2.22 32.61
N LYS A 69 -4.11 1.41 31.64
CA LYS A 69 -3.40 0.15 31.87
C LYS A 69 -1.88 0.32 31.95
N ALA A 70 -1.32 1.19 31.12
CA ALA A 70 0.12 1.38 30.96
C ALA A 70 0.59 2.65 31.70
N ASN A 71 0.46 2.65 33.02
CA ASN A 71 0.72 3.85 33.80
C ASN A 71 2.22 4.23 33.88
N ASP A 72 3.09 3.32 33.52
CA ASP A 72 4.55 3.40 33.52
C ASP A 72 5.14 4.03 32.24
N VAL A 73 4.34 4.13 31.17
CA VAL A 73 4.79 4.68 29.89
C VAL A 73 4.56 6.20 29.83
N ASP A 74 5.63 6.92 29.53
CA ASP A 74 5.62 8.36 29.27
C ASP A 74 4.69 8.71 28.09
N VAL A 75 3.85 9.73 28.26
CA VAL A 75 2.81 10.10 27.29
C VAL A 75 3.44 10.55 25.98
N ASP A 76 4.49 11.38 26.02
CA ASP A 76 5.17 11.86 24.82
C ASP A 76 5.77 10.69 24.02
N THR A 77 6.39 9.75 24.74
CA THR A 77 6.93 8.51 24.16
C THR A 77 5.83 7.70 23.48
N ALA A 78 4.71 7.46 24.15
CA ALA A 78 3.60 6.69 23.61
C ALA A 78 2.96 7.38 22.38
N VAL A 79 2.78 8.70 22.41
CA VAL A 79 2.28 9.47 21.26
C VAL A 79 3.22 9.35 20.06
N ASN A 80 4.53 9.45 20.26
CA ASN A 80 5.50 9.28 19.17
C ASN A 80 5.38 7.91 18.47
N TYR A 81 5.17 6.82 19.24
CA TYR A 81 4.92 5.50 18.65
C TYR A 81 3.65 5.47 17.80
N VAL A 82 2.55 6.03 18.31
CA VAL A 82 1.26 6.07 17.60
C VAL A 82 1.40 6.89 16.30
N THR A 83 2.00 8.08 16.36
CA THR A 83 2.16 8.97 15.22
C THR A 83 3.10 8.39 14.15
N GLN A 84 4.17 7.71 14.56
CA GLN A 84 5.08 7.03 13.64
C GLN A 84 4.38 5.89 12.91
N GLU A 85 3.67 5.01 13.64
CA GLU A 85 2.96 3.89 13.02
C GLU A 85 1.79 4.37 12.15
N ALA A 86 1.09 5.44 12.53
CA ALA A 86 0.05 6.05 11.71
C ALA A 86 0.58 6.49 10.34
N SER A 87 1.75 7.11 10.32
CA SER A 87 2.41 7.52 9.07
C SER A 87 2.77 6.32 8.20
N LEU A 88 3.30 5.25 8.80
CA LEU A 88 3.66 4.02 8.10
C LEU A 88 2.44 3.31 7.50
N GLU A 89 1.37 3.16 8.29
CA GLU A 89 0.15 2.49 7.85
C GLU A 89 -0.57 3.28 6.73
N ALA A 90 -0.57 4.62 6.81
CA ALA A 90 -1.13 5.48 5.76
C ALA A 90 -0.41 5.28 4.40
N VAL A 91 0.92 5.14 4.43
CA VAL A 91 1.72 4.88 3.22
C VAL A 91 1.50 3.46 2.69
N LYS A 92 1.53 2.46 3.58
CA LYS A 92 1.43 1.04 3.24
C LYS A 92 0.17 0.70 2.42
N ASN A 93 -0.97 1.28 2.77
CA ASN A 93 -2.22 1.02 2.05
C ASN A 93 -2.18 1.52 0.59
N ALA A 94 -1.57 2.67 0.35
CA ALA A 94 -1.37 3.19 -1.01
C ALA A 94 -0.36 2.33 -1.80
N GLU A 95 0.68 1.83 -1.14
CA GLU A 95 1.68 0.95 -1.77
C GLU A 95 1.09 -0.39 -2.20
N ILE A 96 0.23 -1.01 -1.37
CA ILE A 96 -0.48 -2.25 -1.71
C ILE A 96 -1.37 -2.03 -2.95
N ALA A 97 -2.14 -0.95 -2.96
CA ALA A 97 -3.00 -0.60 -4.10
C ALA A 97 -2.18 -0.36 -5.37
N LYS A 98 -1.05 0.34 -5.26
CA LYS A 98 -0.13 0.59 -6.37
C LYS A 98 0.44 -0.71 -6.93
N LYS A 99 0.93 -1.60 -6.06
CA LYS A 99 1.49 -2.90 -6.47
C LYS A 99 0.46 -3.74 -7.22
N LYS A 100 -0.80 -3.74 -6.78
CA LYS A 100 -1.89 -4.43 -7.47
C LYS A 100 -2.13 -3.86 -8.86
N LEU A 101 -2.17 -2.52 -9.00
CA LEU A 101 -2.32 -1.86 -10.29
C LEU A 101 -1.16 -2.19 -11.25
N ASP A 102 0.07 -2.15 -10.75
CA ASP A 102 1.26 -2.48 -11.54
C ASP A 102 1.20 -3.91 -12.09
N GLN A 103 0.78 -4.88 -11.26
CA GLN A 103 0.62 -6.27 -11.70
C GLN A 103 -0.48 -6.44 -12.74
N LEU A 104 -1.62 -5.76 -12.59
CA LEU A 104 -2.68 -5.79 -13.60
C LEU A 104 -2.22 -5.19 -14.94
N ASN A 105 -1.40 -4.15 -14.91
CA ASN A 105 -0.81 -3.57 -16.12
C ASN A 105 0.18 -4.54 -16.80
N VAL A 106 1.00 -5.26 -16.03
CA VAL A 106 1.87 -6.31 -16.57
C VAL A 106 1.05 -7.42 -17.23
N LEU A 107 0.00 -7.90 -16.57
CA LEU A 107 -0.92 -8.90 -17.14
C LEU A 107 -1.56 -8.40 -18.44
N LYS A 108 -2.05 -7.16 -18.44
CA LYS A 108 -2.63 -6.51 -19.61
C LYS A 108 -1.65 -6.52 -20.79
N GLY A 109 -0.41 -6.14 -20.56
CA GLY A 109 0.65 -6.17 -21.57
C GLY A 109 0.85 -7.57 -22.15
N ALA A 110 0.98 -8.58 -21.29
CA ALA A 110 1.19 -9.96 -21.72
C ALA A 110 0.02 -10.52 -22.55
N VAL A 111 -1.23 -10.17 -22.21
CA VAL A 111 -2.42 -10.57 -22.99
C VAL A 111 -2.48 -9.84 -24.33
N ILE A 112 -2.09 -8.56 -24.39
CA ILE A 112 -2.03 -7.81 -25.65
C ILE A 112 -1.01 -8.42 -26.62
N GLU A 113 0.19 -8.74 -26.11
CA GLU A 113 1.24 -9.40 -26.91
C GLU A 113 0.76 -10.75 -27.44
N GLU A 114 0.14 -11.56 -26.59
CA GLU A 114 -0.42 -12.86 -26.98
C GLU A 114 -1.55 -12.74 -28.00
N LEU A 115 -2.45 -11.77 -27.82
CA LEU A 115 -3.52 -11.49 -28.77
C LEU A 115 -2.97 -11.06 -30.13
N SER A 116 -1.90 -10.26 -30.16
CA SER A 116 -1.21 -9.88 -31.40
C SER A 116 -0.66 -11.10 -32.13
N MET A 117 0.06 -11.98 -31.42
CA MET A 117 0.59 -13.23 -31.99
C MET A 117 -0.52 -14.16 -32.49
N ALA A 118 -1.59 -14.36 -31.70
CA ALA A 118 -2.71 -15.20 -32.06
C ALA A 118 -3.43 -14.71 -33.33
N ARG A 119 -3.55 -13.38 -33.52
CA ARG A 119 -4.11 -12.79 -34.74
C ARG A 119 -3.24 -13.03 -35.97
N VAL A 120 -1.91 -12.97 -35.84
CA VAL A 120 -0.99 -13.33 -36.92
C VAL A 120 -1.16 -14.79 -37.31
N VAL A 121 -1.26 -15.69 -36.34
CA VAL A 121 -1.48 -17.12 -36.61
C VAL A 121 -2.86 -17.38 -37.24
N LEU A 122 -3.90 -16.65 -36.82
CA LEU A 122 -5.22 -16.75 -37.42
C LEU A 122 -5.18 -16.38 -38.91
N ALA A 123 -4.51 -15.27 -39.27
CA ALA A 123 -4.37 -14.84 -40.65
C ALA A 123 -3.61 -15.88 -41.51
N ASP A 124 -2.55 -16.50 -40.97
CA ASP A 124 -1.82 -17.57 -41.66
C ASP A 124 -2.68 -18.84 -41.83
N ALA A 125 -3.42 -19.24 -40.79
CA ALA A 125 -4.34 -20.39 -40.85
C ALA A 125 -5.44 -20.20 -41.90
N GLN A 126 -5.98 -18.98 -42.02
CA GLN A 126 -6.97 -18.60 -43.04
C GLN A 126 -6.42 -18.74 -44.46
N GLN A 127 -5.17 -18.36 -44.68
CA GLN A 127 -4.52 -18.47 -46.00
C GLN A 127 -4.20 -19.91 -46.36
N ARG A 128 -3.65 -20.68 -45.41
CA ARG A 128 -3.15 -22.04 -45.68
C ARG A 128 -4.23 -23.11 -45.69
N LYS A 129 -5.38 -22.87 -45.05
CA LYS A 129 -6.49 -23.84 -44.88
C LYS A 129 -6.01 -25.21 -44.34
N LYS A 130 -4.97 -25.19 -43.51
CA LYS A 130 -4.37 -26.35 -42.86
C LYS A 130 -4.27 -26.09 -41.37
N ARG A 131 -4.05 -27.14 -40.59
CA ARG A 131 -3.78 -26.99 -39.16
C ARG A 131 -2.46 -26.25 -38.95
N THR A 132 -2.46 -25.33 -37.98
CA THR A 132 -1.28 -24.53 -37.60
C THR A 132 -0.98 -24.78 -36.14
N MET A 133 0.31 -24.86 -35.80
CA MET A 133 0.73 -24.96 -34.40
C MET A 133 0.52 -23.62 -33.69
N ILE A 134 -0.17 -23.63 -32.56
CA ILE A 134 -0.27 -22.47 -31.66
C ILE A 134 0.32 -22.80 -30.31
N ASN A 135 0.97 -21.83 -29.67
CA ASN A 135 1.31 -21.90 -28.27
C ASN A 135 0.22 -21.22 -27.46
N ARG A 136 -0.81 -21.98 -27.08
CA ARG A 136 -1.96 -21.45 -26.35
C ARG A 136 -1.55 -21.15 -24.91
N LYS A 137 -1.75 -19.90 -24.48
CA LYS A 137 -1.49 -19.43 -23.12
C LYS A 137 -2.79 -19.21 -22.36
N GLU A 138 -2.80 -19.69 -21.13
CA GLU A 138 -3.85 -19.44 -20.15
C GLU A 138 -3.26 -18.58 -19.04
N PHE A 139 -3.93 -17.47 -18.77
CA PHE A 139 -3.51 -16.51 -17.74
C PHE A 139 -4.44 -16.66 -16.54
N GLU A 140 -3.87 -16.81 -15.35
CA GLU A 140 -4.59 -16.91 -14.09
C GLU A 140 -4.02 -15.88 -13.11
N VAL A 141 -4.90 -15.23 -12.34
CA VAL A 141 -4.53 -14.24 -11.33
C VAL A 141 -4.92 -14.75 -9.97
N THR A 142 -3.95 -14.88 -9.06
CA THR A 142 -4.26 -15.20 -7.67
C THR A 142 -4.90 -13.98 -7.00
N GLN A 143 -6.05 -14.18 -6.36
CA GLN A 143 -6.74 -13.10 -5.63
C GLN A 143 -6.15 -12.85 -4.23
N SER A 144 -5.30 -13.75 -3.74
CA SER A 144 -4.63 -13.66 -2.44
C SER A 144 -3.28 -12.96 -2.53
N GLU A 145 -2.88 -12.28 -1.45
CA GLU A 145 -1.50 -11.79 -1.32
C GLU A 145 -0.51 -12.95 -1.06
N PRO A 146 0.66 -12.97 -1.72
CA PRO A 146 1.06 -12.06 -2.78
C PRO A 146 0.29 -12.34 -4.08
N PHE A 147 -0.24 -11.27 -4.70
CA PHE A 147 -0.83 -11.34 -6.05
C PHE A 147 0.21 -11.90 -7.02
N ARG A 148 -0.16 -12.92 -7.79
CA ARG A 148 0.68 -13.59 -8.80
C ARG A 148 -0.09 -13.78 -10.09
N ILE A 149 0.62 -13.60 -11.20
CA ILE A 149 0.16 -13.98 -12.52
C ILE A 149 0.76 -15.36 -12.81
N ILE A 150 -0.09 -16.34 -13.06
CA ILE A 150 0.29 -17.67 -13.50
C ILE A 150 0.00 -17.75 -14.99
N VAL A 151 1.02 -18.09 -15.78
CA VAL A 151 0.88 -18.32 -17.22
C VAL A 151 1.14 -19.79 -17.48
N ARG A 152 0.15 -20.49 -18.02
CA ARG A 152 0.29 -21.88 -18.47
C ARG A 152 0.32 -21.88 -19.99
N SER A 153 1.29 -22.55 -20.58
CA SER A 153 1.47 -22.60 -22.04
C SER A 153 1.39 -24.03 -22.53
N ARG A 154 0.71 -24.26 -23.65
CA ARG A 154 0.65 -25.56 -24.33
C ARG A 154 0.72 -25.38 -25.83
N GLU A 155 1.54 -26.20 -26.47
CA GLU A 155 1.57 -26.29 -27.93
C GLU A 155 0.42 -27.17 -28.42
N VAL A 156 -0.39 -26.65 -29.34
CA VAL A 156 -1.58 -27.33 -29.85
C VAL A 156 -1.67 -27.13 -31.36
N LEU A 157 -1.83 -28.23 -32.09
CA LEU A 157 -2.10 -28.19 -33.52
C LEU A 157 -3.58 -27.86 -33.74
N SER A 158 -3.86 -26.65 -34.24
CA SER A 158 -5.22 -26.10 -34.26
C SER A 158 -5.71 -25.76 -35.67
N PHE A 159 -7.02 -25.89 -35.90
CA PHE A 159 -7.70 -25.36 -37.09
C PHE A 159 -8.03 -23.88 -36.95
N GLU A 160 -8.34 -23.21 -38.06
CA GLU A 160 -8.74 -21.80 -38.09
C GLU A 160 -9.82 -21.47 -37.05
N ALA A 161 -10.88 -22.27 -36.96
CA ALA A 161 -11.98 -22.02 -36.03
C ALA A 161 -11.54 -22.03 -34.56
N GLU A 162 -10.58 -22.89 -34.19
CA GLU A 162 -10.02 -23.00 -32.85
C GLU A 162 -9.09 -21.82 -32.54
N VAL A 163 -8.29 -21.39 -33.52
CA VAL A 163 -7.46 -20.17 -33.39
C VAL A 163 -8.35 -18.93 -33.25
N ALA A 164 -9.44 -18.85 -34.02
CA ALA A 164 -10.41 -17.76 -33.94
C ALA A 164 -11.13 -17.74 -32.58
N GLN A 165 -11.45 -18.91 -32.01
CA GLN A 165 -11.99 -19.01 -30.66
C GLN A 165 -10.98 -18.51 -29.62
N TYR A 166 -9.72 -18.93 -29.72
CA TYR A 166 -8.67 -18.48 -28.80
C TYR A 166 -8.48 -16.95 -28.85
N VAL A 167 -8.49 -16.34 -30.04
CA VAL A 167 -8.47 -14.88 -30.20
C VAL A 167 -9.65 -14.22 -29.46
N ARG A 168 -10.87 -14.75 -29.60
CA ARG A 168 -12.06 -14.22 -28.90
C ARG A 168 -11.95 -14.34 -27.38
N GLU A 169 -11.39 -15.44 -26.88
CA GLU A 169 -11.15 -15.65 -25.45
C GLU A 169 -10.13 -14.64 -24.90
N LEU A 170 -9.04 -14.39 -25.62
CA LEU A 170 -8.04 -13.37 -25.25
C LEU A 170 -8.64 -11.96 -25.25
N GLU A 171 -9.48 -11.62 -26.23
CA GLU A 171 -10.20 -10.33 -26.27
C GLU A 171 -11.17 -10.16 -25.09
N ALA A 172 -11.89 -11.23 -24.73
CA ALA A 172 -12.76 -11.23 -23.56
C ALA A 172 -11.96 -11.03 -22.26
N HIS A 173 -10.81 -11.72 -22.16
CA HIS A 173 -9.91 -11.58 -21.02
C HIS A 173 -9.36 -10.15 -20.92
N LEU A 174 -8.89 -9.57 -22.03
CA LEU A 174 -8.40 -8.19 -22.08
C LEU A 174 -9.45 -7.18 -21.59
N ARG A 175 -10.71 -7.33 -22.02
CA ARG A 175 -11.83 -6.48 -21.53
C ARG A 175 -12.06 -6.61 -20.03
N SER A 176 -11.92 -7.82 -19.48
CA SER A 176 -12.00 -8.04 -18.02
C SER A 176 -10.86 -7.34 -17.30
N ILE A 177 -9.63 -7.50 -17.78
CA ILE A 177 -8.44 -6.85 -17.21
C ILE A 177 -8.57 -5.33 -17.26
N ASP A 178 -9.08 -4.76 -18.35
CA ASP A 178 -9.34 -3.31 -18.43
C ASP A 178 -10.36 -2.81 -17.40
N SER A 179 -11.33 -3.66 -17.05
CA SER A 179 -12.27 -3.41 -15.97
C SER A 179 -11.57 -3.43 -14.61
N ASP A 180 -10.70 -4.42 -14.38
CA ASP A 180 -9.90 -4.55 -13.15
C ASP A 180 -8.89 -3.40 -12.99
N VAL A 181 -8.18 -3.01 -14.05
CA VAL A 181 -7.23 -1.88 -14.05
C VAL A 181 -7.96 -0.60 -13.68
N ARG A 182 -9.13 -0.33 -14.26
CA ARG A 182 -9.93 0.86 -13.90
C ARG A 182 -10.34 0.85 -12.42
N ARG A 183 -10.80 -0.29 -11.90
CA ARG A 183 -11.13 -0.44 -10.47
C ARG A 183 -9.91 -0.24 -9.57
N ALA A 184 -8.77 -0.84 -9.92
CA ALA A 184 -7.54 -0.72 -9.16
C ALA A 184 -6.99 0.72 -9.17
N ASN A 185 -7.09 1.41 -10.30
CA ASN A 185 -6.68 2.82 -10.40
C ASN A 185 -7.58 3.75 -9.58
N ALA A 186 -8.90 3.54 -9.61
CA ALA A 186 -9.83 4.27 -8.74
C ALA A 186 -9.54 4.02 -7.25
N ALA A 187 -9.28 2.77 -6.88
CA ALA A 187 -8.90 2.41 -5.51
C ALA A 187 -7.57 3.06 -5.08
N LEU A 188 -6.56 3.08 -5.95
CA LEU A 188 -5.30 3.77 -5.70
C LEU A 188 -5.52 5.27 -5.47
N GLY A 189 -6.36 5.92 -6.30
CA GLY A 189 -6.72 7.33 -6.11
C GLY A 189 -7.37 7.57 -4.74
N ALA A 190 -8.33 6.75 -4.35
CA ALA A 190 -8.99 6.85 -3.05
C ALA A 190 -8.02 6.62 -1.87
N MET A 191 -7.11 5.64 -1.97
CA MET A 191 -6.12 5.37 -0.93
C MET A 191 -5.07 6.48 -0.83
N THR A 192 -4.67 7.06 -1.96
CA THR A 192 -3.75 8.20 -2.01
C THR A 192 -4.38 9.43 -1.37
N GLN A 193 -5.63 9.75 -1.72
CA GLN A 193 -6.36 10.85 -1.09
C GLN A 193 -6.47 10.65 0.42
N ARG A 194 -6.87 9.44 0.85
CA ARG A 194 -6.98 9.11 2.28
C ARG A 194 -5.64 9.25 3.01
N ARG A 195 -4.54 8.76 2.42
CA ARG A 195 -3.19 8.96 2.96
C ARG A 195 -2.91 10.44 3.16
N ASP A 196 -3.16 11.26 2.15
CA ASP A 196 -2.88 12.70 2.20
C ASP A 196 -3.74 13.42 3.25
N ASP A 197 -5.01 13.04 3.38
CA ASP A 197 -5.91 13.54 4.42
C ASP A 197 -5.41 13.18 5.82
N VAL A 198 -4.98 11.93 6.03
CA VAL A 198 -4.39 11.46 7.31
C VAL A 198 -3.11 12.24 7.61
N MET A 199 -2.20 12.36 6.66
CA MET A 199 -0.92 13.06 6.87
C MET A 199 -1.15 14.55 7.18
N LYS A 200 -2.15 15.17 6.57
CA LYS A 200 -2.53 16.56 6.86
C LYS A 200 -3.17 16.72 8.24
N GLY A 201 -3.98 15.75 8.69
CA GLY A 201 -4.64 15.75 10.01
C GLY A 201 -3.80 15.19 11.16
N LEU A 202 -2.64 14.62 10.86
CA LEU A 202 -1.78 13.97 11.86
C LEU A 202 -1.27 14.94 12.95
N PRO A 203 -0.91 16.21 12.66
CA PRO A 203 -0.53 17.17 13.70
C PRO A 203 -1.66 17.41 14.71
N GLU A 204 -2.88 17.67 14.25
CA GLU A 204 -4.05 17.86 15.12
C GLU A 204 -4.35 16.61 15.95
N THR A 205 -4.25 15.42 15.33
CA THR A 205 -4.43 14.14 16.03
C THR A 205 -3.37 13.96 17.13
N THR A 206 -2.12 14.31 16.84
CA THR A 206 -1.01 14.27 17.80
C THR A 206 -1.28 15.17 18.99
N GLU A 207 -1.75 16.40 18.76
CA GLU A 207 -2.12 17.34 19.82
C GLU A 207 -3.26 16.80 20.70
N LYS A 208 -4.31 16.23 20.09
CA LYS A 208 -5.43 15.62 20.83
C LYS A 208 -5.00 14.42 21.67
N LEU A 209 -4.08 13.60 21.16
CA LEU A 209 -3.49 12.49 21.93
C LEU A 209 -2.72 12.99 23.14
N LEU A 210 -1.88 14.02 22.97
CA LEU A 210 -1.12 14.65 24.05
C LEU A 210 -2.03 15.30 25.11
N GLU A 211 -3.05 16.04 24.69
CA GLU A 211 -4.02 16.67 25.60
C GLU A 211 -4.80 15.62 26.39
N THR A 212 -5.30 14.59 25.71
CA THR A 212 -6.02 13.48 26.36
C THR A 212 -5.11 12.72 27.31
N GLY A 213 -3.86 12.48 26.92
CA GLY A 213 -2.85 11.87 27.77
C GLY A 213 -2.64 12.65 29.07
N ARG A 214 -2.38 13.96 28.95
CA ARG A 214 -2.21 14.85 30.12
C ARG A 214 -3.43 14.83 31.04
N ARG A 215 -4.65 14.96 30.50
CA ARG A 215 -5.89 14.94 31.29
C ARG A 215 -6.09 13.65 32.07
N VAL A 216 -5.81 12.49 31.45
CA VAL A 216 -5.94 11.19 32.13
C VAL A 216 -4.91 11.05 33.26
N ARG A 217 -3.67 11.50 33.04
CA ARG A 217 -2.58 11.44 34.04
C ARG A 217 -2.83 12.37 35.23
N GLU A 218 -3.28 13.59 34.96
CA GLU A 218 -3.64 14.57 36.00
C GLU A 218 -4.87 14.12 36.81
N GLY A 219 -5.85 13.49 36.15
CA GLY A 219 -7.03 12.93 36.81
C GLY A 219 -6.72 11.71 37.68
N ALA A 220 -5.72 10.89 37.31
CA ALA A 220 -5.28 9.73 38.09
C ALA A 220 -4.38 10.07 39.29
N SER A 221 -3.90 11.33 39.39
CA SER A 221 -3.04 11.81 40.48
C SER A 221 -3.81 12.47 41.64
N ARG A 222 -5.14 12.49 41.56
CA ARG A 222 -6.06 12.96 42.61
C ARG A 222 -6.71 11.78 43.31
#